data_AF-A0A1B6NX91-F1
#
_entry.id   AF-A0A1B6NX91-F1
#
_cell.length_a   1.000
_cell.length_b   1.000
_cell.length_c   1.000
_cell.angle_alpha   90.00
_cell.angle_beta   90.00
_cell.angle_gamma   90.00
#
_symmetry.space_group_name_H-M   'P 1'
#
loop_
_entity.id
_entity.type
_entity.pdbx_description
1 polymer ?
#
loop_
_entity_poly.entity_id
_entity_poly.type
_entity_poly.pdbx_seq_one_letter_code
_entity_poly.pdbx_strand_id
1 'polypeptide(L)'
;MWADAKLYQPIIAQDNMFPLSYPATAKTTMSRYGLLDLAAYEERKQLQFNPDIHNITYPAEPVYCSIETNRNLTVVVQVDNDNAVDLSGIEGVSLNTLANYYSTASSVEGLMTATLFGVPEIYQDALSQKRPVLLALPLGSGMPVSIHSDVALPLPQLSGYVQPLSNNHEGLHITFMKGSDIKDYVENTIDRKHDVLIATGFGSENGKGALYSTLDIKGKLASTEDLAPTILNALGCNAPQPFIRLGKTYWHHRALG
;
A
#
# COMPACT_ATOMS: atom_id res chain seq x y z
N MET A 1 19.44 -11.25 25.27
CA MET A 1 19.66 -10.48 26.53
C MET A 1 19.65 -8.97 26.32
N TRP A 2 20.72 -8.33 25.85
CA TRP A 2 20.75 -6.86 25.66
C TRP A 2 19.73 -6.36 24.62
N ALA A 3 19.60 -7.06 23.49
CA ALA A 3 18.67 -6.71 22.42
C ALA A 3 17.21 -6.77 22.87
N ASP A 4 16.84 -7.80 23.64
CA ASP A 4 15.49 -8.00 24.18
C ASP A 4 15.14 -6.94 25.25
N ALA A 5 16.11 -6.53 26.10
CA ALA A 5 15.94 -5.43 27.05
C ALA A 5 15.82 -4.04 26.40
N LYS A 6 16.35 -3.87 25.18
CA LYS A 6 16.33 -2.62 24.41
C LYS A 6 15.27 -2.59 23.29
N LEU A 7 14.47 -3.65 23.12
CA LEU A 7 13.52 -3.80 22.01
C LEU A 7 14.21 -3.63 20.63
N TYR A 8 15.45 -4.13 20.50
CA TYR A 8 16.25 -3.97 19.28
C TYR A 8 15.85 -4.98 18.21
N GLN A 9 15.01 -4.54 17.28
CA GLN A 9 14.33 -5.35 16.26
C GLN A 9 15.22 -6.27 15.40
N PRO A 10 16.42 -5.87 14.92
CA PRO A 10 17.22 -6.72 14.03
C PRO A 10 17.66 -8.05 14.65
N ILE A 11 17.73 -8.13 15.98
CA ILE A 11 18.19 -9.32 16.71
C ILE A 11 16.99 -10.12 17.25
N ILE A 12 15.88 -9.46 17.61
CA ILE A 12 14.67 -10.14 18.11
C ILE A 12 13.93 -10.85 16.96
N ALA A 13 13.98 -10.33 15.73
CA ALA A 13 13.32 -10.95 14.58
C ALA A 13 13.98 -12.26 14.09
N GLN A 14 15.22 -12.56 14.53
CA GLN A 14 15.96 -13.78 14.15
C GLN A 14 15.70 -14.98 15.08
N ASP A 15 14.87 -14.81 16.10
CA ASP A 15 14.63 -15.78 17.19
C ASP A 15 14.07 -17.13 16.67
N ASN A 16 13.35 -17.11 15.53
CA ASN A 16 12.73 -18.29 14.92
C ASN A 16 13.53 -18.91 13.75
N MET A 17 14.78 -18.52 13.53
CA MET A 17 15.54 -18.95 12.34
C MET A 17 16.12 -20.37 12.43
N PHE A 18 16.17 -20.97 13.64
CA PHE A 18 16.67 -22.32 13.84
C PHE A 18 15.61 -23.20 14.55
N PRO A 19 15.14 -24.30 13.93
CA PRO A 19 14.30 -25.24 14.63
C PRO A 19 15.11 -25.82 15.79
N LEU A 20 14.63 -25.63 17.03
CA LEU A 20 15.25 -26.00 18.33
C LEU A 20 16.09 -24.93 19.06
N SER A 21 16.20 -23.68 18.59
CA SER A 21 16.81 -22.61 19.40
C SER A 21 15.78 -21.99 20.35
N TYR A 22 16.02 -22.10 21.66
CA TYR A 22 15.37 -21.28 22.69
C TYR A 22 16.41 -20.29 23.22
N PRO A 23 16.54 -19.08 22.67
CA PRO A 23 17.49 -18.11 23.20
C PRO A 23 17.11 -17.71 24.62
N ALA A 24 18.12 -17.59 25.47
CA ALA A 24 17.93 -17.23 26.86
C ALA A 24 17.32 -15.82 26.95
N THR A 25 16.09 -15.74 27.50
CA THR A 25 15.44 -14.50 27.92
C THR A 25 15.50 -14.45 29.45
N ALA A 26 16.24 -13.50 30.04
CA ALA A 26 16.33 -13.35 31.50
C ALA A 26 15.56 -12.14 32.00
N LYS A 27 14.38 -11.86 31.41
CA LYS A 27 13.49 -10.75 31.79
C LYS A 27 13.15 -10.75 33.29
N THR A 28 12.87 -11.93 33.84
CA THR A 28 12.58 -12.14 35.27
C THR A 28 13.81 -11.98 36.17
N THR A 29 15.00 -12.37 35.70
CA THR A 29 16.24 -12.20 36.46
C THR A 29 16.72 -10.75 36.43
N MET A 30 16.71 -10.08 35.28
CA MET A 30 17.13 -8.67 35.14
C MET A 30 16.22 -7.71 35.90
N SER A 31 14.91 -7.97 35.93
CA SER A 31 13.96 -7.19 36.74
C SER A 31 14.17 -7.37 38.24
N ARG A 32 14.42 -8.60 38.71
CA ARG A 32 14.76 -8.87 40.12
C ARG A 32 16.04 -8.16 40.59
N TYR A 33 17.01 -7.92 39.70
CA TYR A 33 18.24 -7.18 40.00
C TYR A 33 18.18 -5.68 39.65
N GLY A 34 17.00 -5.15 39.31
CA GLY A 34 16.81 -3.71 39.05
C GLY A 34 17.41 -3.19 37.74
N LEU A 35 17.78 -4.10 36.81
CA LEU A 35 18.39 -3.76 35.51
C LEU A 35 17.34 -3.56 34.41
N LEU A 36 16.08 -3.89 34.68
CA LEU A 36 14.94 -3.74 33.76
C LEU A 36 13.69 -3.38 34.56
N ASP A 37 13.14 -2.20 34.33
CA ASP A 37 11.81 -1.84 34.82
C ASP A 37 10.76 -2.48 33.90
N LEU A 38 10.06 -3.49 34.44
CA LEU A 38 9.05 -4.24 33.69
C LEU A 38 7.86 -3.36 33.30
N ALA A 39 7.46 -2.42 34.15
CA ALA A 39 6.33 -1.54 33.85
C ALA A 39 6.69 -0.57 32.72
N ALA A 40 7.87 0.05 32.77
CA ALA A 40 8.35 0.92 31.69
C ALA A 40 8.64 0.15 30.38
N TYR A 41 9.04 -1.13 30.47
CA TYR A 41 9.22 -2.00 29.32
C TYR A 41 7.87 -2.39 28.68
N GLU A 42 6.88 -2.77 29.50
CA GLU A 42 5.53 -3.10 29.05
C GLU A 42 4.82 -1.87 28.47
N GLU A 43 4.98 -0.69 29.09
CA GLU A 43 4.46 0.58 28.59
C GLU A 43 5.08 0.94 27.23
N ARG A 44 6.41 0.82 27.08
CA ARG A 44 7.07 1.03 25.78
C ARG A 44 6.60 0.03 24.74
N LYS A 45 6.42 -1.23 25.13
CA LYS A 45 5.89 -2.27 24.25
C LYS A 45 4.46 -1.92 23.83
N GLN A 46 3.57 -1.49 24.74
CA GLN A 46 2.20 -1.10 24.42
C GLN A 46 2.11 0.17 23.56
N LEU A 47 2.94 1.19 23.85
CA LEU A 47 3.00 2.43 23.08
C LEU A 47 3.58 2.24 21.67
N GLN A 48 4.50 1.28 21.50
CA GLN A 48 5.14 0.97 20.22
C GLN A 48 4.45 -0.18 19.46
N PHE A 49 3.74 -1.04 20.16
CA PHE A 49 3.01 -2.20 19.67
C PHE A 49 1.72 -2.31 20.47
N ASN A 50 0.62 -1.76 19.97
CA ASN A 50 -0.70 -2.16 20.45
C ASN A 50 -1.09 -3.43 19.68
N PRO A 51 -1.03 -4.64 20.27
CA PRO A 51 -1.50 -5.86 19.60
C PRO A 51 -3.03 -5.85 19.40
N ASP A 52 -3.75 -4.96 20.10
CA ASP A 52 -5.20 -4.78 20.01
C ASP A 52 -5.58 -3.61 19.08
N ILE A 53 -4.88 -3.42 17.95
CA ILE A 53 -5.39 -2.60 16.83
C ILE A 53 -6.53 -3.39 16.17
N HIS A 54 -7.61 -3.62 16.91
CA HIS A 54 -8.77 -4.39 16.45
C HIS A 54 -9.92 -3.50 16.01
N ASN A 55 -9.86 -2.20 16.33
CA ASN A 55 -10.88 -1.25 15.93
C ASN A 55 -10.28 -0.06 15.18
N ILE A 56 -10.49 -0.07 13.87
CA ILE A 56 -10.35 1.07 12.98
C ILE A 56 -11.74 1.50 12.49
N THR A 57 -11.99 2.79 12.49
CA THR A 57 -13.11 3.36 11.73
C THR A 57 -12.61 3.60 10.31
N TYR A 58 -13.08 2.78 9.37
CA TYR A 58 -12.75 2.89 7.95
C TYR A 58 -14.03 2.95 7.09
N PRO A 59 -14.13 3.93 6.17
CA PRO A 59 -13.31 5.15 6.11
C PRO A 59 -13.42 5.97 7.41
N ALA A 60 -12.49 6.89 7.65
CA ALA A 60 -12.48 7.66 8.89
C ALA A 60 -13.73 8.55 9.03
N GLU A 61 -14.26 9.01 7.89
CA GLU A 61 -15.52 9.72 7.74
C GLU A 61 -16.21 9.23 6.45
N PRO A 62 -17.54 9.33 6.33
CA PRO A 62 -18.24 9.04 5.09
C PRO A 62 -17.69 9.87 3.93
N VAL A 63 -17.34 9.20 2.83
CA VAL A 63 -16.76 9.83 1.64
C VAL A 63 -17.87 10.16 0.65
N TYR A 64 -18.07 11.46 0.39
CA TYR A 64 -19.03 11.96 -0.59
C TYR A 64 -18.31 12.72 -1.68
N CYS A 65 -18.27 12.15 -2.88
CA CYS A 65 -17.67 12.77 -4.06
C CYS A 65 -18.26 12.15 -5.34
N SER A 66 -18.17 12.88 -6.45
CA SER A 66 -18.50 12.36 -7.77
C SER A 66 -17.34 11.58 -8.36
N ILE A 67 -17.65 10.53 -9.11
CA ILE A 67 -16.69 9.78 -9.93
C ILE A 67 -16.95 10.10 -11.41
N GLU A 68 -15.91 10.47 -12.14
CA GLU A 68 -15.93 10.65 -13.60
C GLU A 68 -15.93 9.27 -14.28
N THR A 69 -17.11 8.67 -14.45
CA THR A 69 -17.27 7.29 -14.96
C THR A 69 -16.81 7.08 -16.41
N ASN A 70 -16.51 8.14 -17.15
CA ASN A 70 -15.96 8.12 -18.50
C ASN A 70 -14.42 8.08 -18.54
N ARG A 71 -13.75 8.05 -17.39
CA ARG A 71 -12.30 7.87 -17.29
C ARG A 71 -11.92 6.40 -17.35
N ASN A 72 -10.84 6.13 -18.06
CA ASN A 72 -10.21 4.83 -18.14
C ASN A 72 -8.84 4.90 -17.46
N LEU A 73 -8.66 4.17 -16.37
CA LEU A 73 -7.44 4.21 -15.57
C LEU A 73 -7.00 2.80 -15.20
N THR A 74 -5.72 2.52 -15.41
CA THR A 74 -5.09 1.27 -15.03
C THR A 74 -3.98 1.53 -14.04
N VAL A 75 -4.07 0.91 -12.88
CA VAL A 75 -3.08 0.98 -11.81
C VAL A 75 -2.30 -0.31 -11.80
N VAL A 76 -0.98 -0.24 -11.92
CA VAL A 76 -0.09 -1.40 -11.87
C VAL A 76 0.79 -1.29 -10.64
N VAL A 77 0.81 -2.33 -9.81
CA VAL A 77 1.63 -2.40 -8.60
C VAL A 77 2.52 -3.63 -8.70
N GLN A 78 3.82 -3.40 -8.65
CA GLN A 78 4.83 -4.45 -8.64
C GLN A 78 4.77 -5.26 -7.34
N VAL A 79 4.70 -6.60 -7.43
CA VAL A 79 4.61 -7.50 -6.25
C VAL A 79 5.87 -8.29 -5.95
N ASP A 80 6.92 -8.16 -6.74
CA ASP A 80 8.22 -8.78 -6.52
C ASP A 80 9.33 -7.73 -6.30
N ASN A 81 10.54 -8.21 -6.03
CA ASN A 81 11.72 -7.37 -5.80
C ASN A 81 12.58 -7.21 -7.07
N ASP A 82 11.95 -7.21 -8.25
CA ASP A 82 12.67 -7.02 -9.49
C ASP A 82 13.03 -5.54 -9.67
N ASN A 83 14.32 -5.21 -9.60
CA ASN A 83 14.79 -3.84 -9.83
C ASN A 83 14.81 -3.46 -11.31
N ALA A 84 14.49 -4.38 -12.23
CA ALA A 84 14.64 -4.22 -13.67
C ALA A 84 13.38 -3.71 -14.40
N VAL A 85 12.41 -3.08 -13.70
CA VAL A 85 11.24 -2.48 -14.36
C VAL A 85 11.67 -1.29 -15.21
N ASP A 86 12.01 -1.57 -16.46
CA ASP A 86 12.41 -0.58 -17.46
C ASP A 86 11.21 -0.23 -18.36
N LEU A 87 10.64 0.95 -18.10
CA LEU A 87 9.54 1.51 -18.87
C LEU A 87 10.04 2.43 -20.00
N SER A 88 11.34 2.44 -20.28
CA SER A 88 11.87 3.17 -21.42
C SER A 88 11.43 2.53 -22.74
N GLY A 89 11.19 3.38 -23.74
CA GLY A 89 10.82 2.94 -25.08
C GLY A 89 9.35 2.55 -25.27
N ILE A 90 8.47 2.79 -24.30
CA ILE A 90 7.03 2.70 -24.52
C ILE A 90 6.64 3.79 -25.52
N GLU A 91 6.21 3.39 -26.71
CA GLU A 91 5.81 4.32 -27.77
C GLU A 91 4.45 4.97 -27.47
N GLY A 92 4.22 6.15 -28.06
CA GLY A 92 2.90 6.81 -28.02
C GLY A 92 2.56 7.55 -26.72
N VAL A 93 3.41 7.51 -25.69
CA VAL A 93 3.17 8.22 -24.42
C VAL A 93 4.46 8.72 -23.76
N SER A 94 4.35 9.82 -23.01
CA SER A 94 5.39 10.26 -22.06
C SER A 94 4.90 10.01 -20.65
N LEU A 95 5.67 9.24 -19.87
CA LEU A 95 5.36 8.96 -18.48
C LEU A 95 6.04 9.99 -17.57
N ASN A 96 5.26 10.64 -16.71
CA ASN A 96 5.75 11.42 -15.60
C ASN A 96 6.35 10.49 -14.54
N THR A 97 7.47 10.88 -13.94
CA THR A 97 8.18 10.06 -12.96
C THR A 97 8.32 10.77 -11.62
N LEU A 98 7.87 10.12 -10.54
CA LEU A 98 8.16 10.49 -9.16
C LEU A 98 9.17 9.48 -8.57
N ALA A 99 10.45 9.84 -8.58
CA ALA A 99 11.54 8.95 -8.15
C ALA A 99 11.65 8.72 -6.63
N ASN A 100 10.86 9.44 -5.82
CA ASN A 100 10.82 9.28 -4.37
C ASN A 100 9.47 8.65 -4.00
N TYR A 101 9.26 7.42 -4.46
CA TYR A 101 8.15 6.60 -4.01
C TYR A 101 8.66 5.54 -3.04
N TYR A 102 7.92 5.29 -1.97
CA TYR A 102 8.31 4.33 -0.95
C TYR A 102 7.21 3.32 -0.69
N SER A 103 7.52 2.06 -0.97
CA SER A 103 6.74 0.92 -0.52
C SER A 103 7.10 0.60 0.92
N THR A 104 6.18 0.89 1.84
CA THR A 104 6.34 0.67 3.28
C THR A 104 5.96 -0.75 3.72
N ALA A 105 5.37 -1.54 2.83
CA ALA A 105 4.88 -2.88 3.14
C ALA A 105 6.03 -3.88 3.32
N SER A 106 5.90 -4.75 4.33
CA SER A 106 6.81 -5.85 4.63
C SER A 106 6.41 -7.17 3.98
N SER A 107 5.19 -7.26 3.44
CA SER A 107 4.66 -8.43 2.74
C SER A 107 3.81 -8.04 1.52
N VAL A 108 3.61 -8.97 0.57
CA VAL A 108 2.75 -8.75 -0.61
C VAL A 108 1.30 -8.48 -0.19
N GLU A 109 0.84 -9.18 0.84
CA GLU A 109 -0.49 -8.97 1.41
C GLU A 109 -0.63 -7.58 2.06
N GLY A 110 0.40 -7.13 2.78
CA GLY A 110 0.49 -5.76 3.31
C GLY A 110 0.50 -4.70 2.19
N LEU A 111 1.23 -4.95 1.09
CA LEU A 111 1.28 -4.09 -0.08
C LEU A 111 -0.10 -3.94 -0.74
N MET A 112 -0.79 -5.06 -0.98
CA MET A 112 -2.14 -5.07 -1.54
C MET A 112 -3.13 -4.34 -0.63
N THR A 113 -3.04 -4.58 0.68
CA THR A 113 -3.88 -3.90 1.68
C THR A 113 -3.63 -2.39 1.66
N ALA A 114 -2.37 -1.95 1.72
CA ALA A 114 -2.03 -0.54 1.71
C ALA A 114 -2.44 0.17 0.41
N THR A 115 -2.25 -0.49 -0.73
CA THR A 115 -2.65 0.01 -2.04
C THR A 115 -4.17 0.23 -2.12
N LEU A 116 -4.95 -0.78 -1.71
CA LEU A 116 -6.40 -0.76 -1.90
C LEU A 116 -7.11 0.13 -0.88
N PHE A 117 -6.68 0.08 0.38
CA PHE A 117 -7.34 0.81 1.45
C PHE A 117 -6.77 2.20 1.69
N GLY A 118 -5.53 2.47 1.28
CA GLY A 118 -4.85 3.74 1.59
C GLY A 118 -4.40 3.84 3.05
N VAL A 119 -4.19 2.70 3.72
CA VAL A 119 -3.81 2.67 5.15
C VAL A 119 -2.67 1.68 5.39
N PRO A 120 -1.82 1.89 6.41
CA PRO A 120 -0.67 1.03 6.66
C PRO A 120 -1.03 -0.45 6.90
N GLU A 121 -0.11 -1.35 6.57
CA GLU A 121 -0.32 -2.81 6.67
C GLU A 121 -0.69 -3.31 8.07
N ILE A 122 -0.32 -2.58 9.13
CA ILE A 122 -0.64 -2.93 10.53
C ILE A 122 -2.16 -3.00 10.80
N TYR A 123 -3.00 -2.43 9.92
CA TYR A 123 -4.45 -2.44 10.06
C TYR A 123 -5.15 -3.58 9.31
N GLN A 124 -4.39 -4.46 8.63
CA GLN A 124 -4.92 -5.53 7.79
C GLN A 124 -5.99 -6.38 8.48
N ASP A 125 -5.74 -6.83 9.71
CA ASP A 125 -6.71 -7.64 10.48
C ASP A 125 -8.03 -6.89 10.71
N ALA A 126 -7.94 -5.61 11.06
CA ALA A 126 -9.11 -4.76 11.31
C ALA A 126 -9.89 -4.40 10.02
N LEU A 127 -9.26 -4.55 8.86
CA LEU A 127 -9.84 -4.30 7.53
C LEU A 127 -10.40 -5.57 6.87
N SER A 128 -10.18 -6.75 7.46
CA SER A 128 -10.58 -8.04 6.90
C SER A 128 -12.06 -8.15 6.52
N GLN A 129 -12.94 -7.38 7.18
CA GLN A 129 -14.39 -7.32 6.89
C GLN A 129 -14.83 -6.01 6.23
N LYS A 130 -13.88 -5.14 5.85
CA LYS A 130 -14.14 -3.86 5.19
C LYS A 130 -13.97 -3.99 3.67
N ARG A 131 -14.61 -3.07 2.94
CA ARG A 131 -14.41 -2.91 1.50
C ARG A 131 -13.60 -1.64 1.26
N PRO A 132 -12.56 -1.67 0.41
CA PRO A 132 -11.78 -0.48 0.13
C PRO A 132 -12.63 0.56 -0.62
N VAL A 133 -12.55 1.82 -0.17
CA VAL A 133 -13.26 2.94 -0.79
C VAL A 133 -12.85 3.11 -2.26
N LEU A 134 -11.58 2.83 -2.56
CA LEU A 134 -11.02 2.81 -3.92
C LEU A 134 -11.82 1.96 -4.90
N LEU A 135 -12.37 0.83 -4.44
CA LEU A 135 -13.15 -0.08 -5.28
C LEU A 135 -14.65 0.24 -5.20
N ALA A 136 -15.14 0.50 -3.99
CA ALA A 136 -16.57 0.62 -3.73
C ALA A 136 -17.19 1.89 -4.33
N LEU A 137 -16.48 3.03 -4.31
CA LEU A 137 -17.01 4.29 -4.84
C LEU A 137 -17.16 4.30 -6.36
N PRO A 138 -16.14 3.93 -7.16
CA PRO A 138 -16.31 3.88 -8.61
C PRO A 138 -17.38 2.88 -9.03
N LEU A 139 -17.37 1.68 -8.43
CA LEU A 139 -18.38 0.65 -8.70
C LEU A 139 -19.79 1.14 -8.37
N GLY A 140 -19.97 1.76 -7.19
CA GLY A 140 -21.25 2.33 -6.76
C GLY A 140 -21.72 3.50 -7.63
N SER A 141 -20.80 4.15 -8.34
CA SER A 141 -21.09 5.22 -9.31
C SER A 141 -21.38 4.70 -10.71
N GLY A 142 -21.30 3.38 -10.94
CA GLY A 142 -21.52 2.75 -12.25
C GLY A 142 -20.26 2.61 -13.12
N MET A 143 -19.07 2.91 -12.60
CA MET A 143 -17.81 2.61 -13.27
C MET A 143 -17.44 1.14 -13.06
N PRO A 144 -17.19 0.34 -14.12
CA PRO A 144 -16.66 -1.01 -13.96
C PRO A 144 -15.28 -0.99 -13.28
N VAL A 145 -15.07 -1.89 -12.34
CA VAL A 145 -13.82 -2.02 -11.57
C VAL A 145 -13.36 -3.47 -11.61
N SER A 146 -12.08 -3.70 -11.92
CA SER A 146 -11.49 -5.03 -11.83
C SER A 146 -10.14 -5.04 -11.14
N ILE A 147 -9.80 -6.22 -10.62
CA ILE A 147 -8.49 -6.54 -10.09
C ILE A 147 -7.91 -7.72 -10.88
N HIS A 148 -6.70 -7.59 -11.38
CA HIS A 148 -5.87 -8.73 -11.77
C HIS A 148 -4.77 -8.92 -10.73
N SER A 149 -4.43 -10.15 -10.41
CA SER A 149 -3.24 -10.43 -9.60
C SER A 149 -2.56 -11.73 -9.97
N ASP A 150 -1.23 -11.70 -10.05
CA ASP A 150 -0.39 -12.88 -10.21
C ASP A 150 -0.24 -13.70 -8.92
N VAL A 151 -0.68 -13.13 -7.79
CA VAL A 151 -0.63 -13.72 -6.46
C VAL A 151 -2.05 -13.78 -5.89
N ALA A 152 -2.30 -14.70 -4.96
CA ALA A 152 -3.60 -14.79 -4.30
C ALA A 152 -3.93 -13.48 -3.56
N LEU A 153 -5.14 -12.94 -3.78
CA LEU A 153 -5.60 -11.78 -3.05
C LEU A 153 -5.84 -12.12 -1.57
N PRO A 154 -5.36 -11.30 -0.63
CA PRO A 154 -5.44 -11.57 0.81
C PRO A 154 -6.85 -11.48 1.40
N LEU A 155 -7.81 -10.94 0.65
CA LEU A 155 -9.13 -10.58 1.15
C LEU A 155 -10.22 -11.31 0.34
N PRO A 156 -10.83 -12.37 0.88
CA PRO A 156 -11.83 -13.17 0.16
C PRO A 156 -13.02 -12.35 -0.35
N GLN A 157 -13.39 -11.26 0.34
CA GLN A 157 -14.46 -10.36 -0.08
C GLN A 157 -14.15 -9.60 -1.38
N LEU A 158 -12.89 -9.58 -1.82
CA LEU A 158 -12.47 -8.95 -3.08
C LEU A 158 -12.57 -9.88 -4.29
N SER A 159 -12.90 -11.17 -4.08
CA SER A 159 -13.05 -12.16 -5.16
C SER A 159 -13.99 -11.70 -6.29
N GLY A 160 -15.03 -10.94 -5.97
CA GLY A 160 -15.97 -10.41 -6.96
C GLY A 160 -15.38 -9.37 -7.93
N TYR A 161 -14.23 -8.77 -7.60
CA TYR A 161 -13.51 -7.84 -8.49
C TYR A 161 -12.49 -8.56 -9.37
N VAL A 162 -12.14 -9.81 -9.08
CA VAL A 162 -11.08 -10.51 -9.78
C VAL A 162 -11.50 -10.81 -11.21
N GLN A 163 -10.70 -10.38 -12.17
CA GLN A 163 -10.90 -10.63 -13.60
C GLN A 163 -9.60 -11.14 -14.23
N PRO A 164 -9.68 -11.90 -15.35
CA PRO A 164 -8.48 -12.32 -16.06
C PRO A 164 -7.75 -11.11 -16.66
N LEU A 165 -6.43 -11.23 -16.87
CA LEU A 165 -5.59 -10.20 -17.49
C LEU A 165 -6.12 -9.72 -18.86
N SER A 166 -6.83 -10.60 -19.59
CA SER A 166 -7.45 -10.30 -20.88
C SER A 166 -8.68 -9.39 -20.80
N ASN A 167 -9.17 -9.10 -19.59
CA ASN A 167 -10.28 -8.18 -19.37
C ASN A 167 -9.92 -6.77 -19.85
N ASN A 168 -10.82 -6.17 -20.63
CA ASN A 168 -10.58 -4.92 -21.34
C ASN A 168 -11.77 -3.95 -21.25
N HIS A 169 -12.59 -4.06 -20.21
CA HIS A 169 -13.66 -3.08 -20.00
C HIS A 169 -13.11 -1.66 -19.82
N GLU A 170 -13.93 -0.66 -20.14
CA GLU A 170 -13.68 0.73 -19.75
C GLU A 170 -13.85 0.91 -18.23
N GLY A 171 -13.19 1.90 -17.63
CA GLY A 171 -13.20 2.16 -16.18
C GLY A 171 -11.87 1.89 -15.48
N LEU A 172 -11.93 1.34 -14.27
CA LEU A 172 -10.77 1.17 -13.39
C LEU A 172 -10.25 -0.28 -13.40
N HIS A 173 -8.96 -0.44 -13.69
CA HIS A 173 -8.23 -1.71 -13.54
C HIS A 173 -7.16 -1.53 -12.46
N ILE A 174 -7.03 -2.50 -11.56
CA ILE A 174 -5.93 -2.56 -10.58
C ILE A 174 -5.21 -3.88 -10.75
N THR A 175 -3.92 -3.84 -11.02
CA THR A 175 -3.14 -4.99 -11.43
C THR A 175 -1.96 -5.15 -10.49
N PHE A 176 -1.88 -6.29 -9.81
CA PHE A 176 -0.78 -6.68 -8.95
C PHE A 176 0.06 -7.75 -9.66
N MET A 177 1.20 -7.38 -10.22
CA MET A 177 1.95 -8.26 -11.11
C MET A 177 3.46 -8.18 -10.92
N LYS A 178 4.18 -9.16 -11.46
CA LYS A 178 5.64 -9.21 -11.42
C LYS A 178 6.26 -8.11 -12.28
N GLY A 179 7.44 -7.63 -11.87
CA GLY A 179 8.16 -6.57 -12.57
C GLY A 179 8.44 -6.89 -14.05
N SER A 180 8.72 -8.15 -14.36
CA SER A 180 8.99 -8.64 -15.73
C SER A 180 7.83 -8.42 -16.70
N ASP A 181 6.59 -8.39 -16.21
CA ASP A 181 5.38 -8.41 -17.03
C ASP A 181 4.76 -7.00 -17.18
N ILE A 182 5.28 -6.01 -16.42
CA ILE A 182 4.71 -4.65 -16.35
C ILE A 182 4.80 -3.94 -17.70
N LYS A 183 5.94 -4.00 -18.39
CA LYS A 183 6.15 -3.24 -19.64
C LYS A 183 5.13 -3.62 -20.70
N ASP A 184 5.04 -4.91 -21.02
CA ASP A 184 4.13 -5.45 -22.04
C ASP A 184 2.66 -5.14 -21.70
N TYR A 185 2.29 -5.23 -20.42
CA TYR A 185 0.94 -4.91 -19.97
C TYR A 185 0.61 -3.41 -20.09
N VAL A 186 1.58 -2.54 -19.79
CA VAL A 186 1.43 -1.08 -19.92
C VAL A 186 1.33 -0.69 -21.38
N GLU A 187 2.14 -1.24 -22.29
CA GLU A 187 2.04 -0.98 -23.73
C GLU A 187 0.64 -1.30 -24.25
N ASN A 188 0.10 -2.48 -23.94
CA ASN A 188 -1.27 -2.83 -24.31
C ASN A 188 -2.33 -1.89 -23.69
N THR A 189 -2.07 -1.38 -22.50
CA THR A 189 -2.97 -0.46 -21.80
C THR A 189 -2.99 0.92 -22.45
N ILE A 190 -1.84 1.42 -22.89
CA ILE A 190 -1.71 2.68 -23.63
C ILE A 190 -2.40 2.58 -25.00
N ASP A 191 -2.27 1.44 -25.70
CA ASP A 191 -2.99 1.20 -26.97
C ASP A 191 -4.52 1.26 -26.81
N ARG A 192 -5.02 0.83 -25.63
CA ARG A 192 -6.43 0.92 -25.24
C ARG A 192 -6.86 2.33 -24.79
N LYS A 193 -5.94 3.31 -24.80
CA LYS A 193 -6.16 4.70 -24.35
C LYS A 193 -6.58 4.81 -22.89
N HIS A 194 -6.04 3.93 -22.04
CA HIS A 194 -6.17 4.08 -20.59
C HIS A 194 -5.04 4.97 -20.08
N ASP A 195 -5.37 5.84 -19.12
CA ASP A 195 -4.34 6.42 -18.26
C ASP A 195 -3.69 5.33 -17.42
N VAL A 196 -2.41 5.49 -17.08
CA VAL A 196 -1.68 4.51 -16.26
C VAL A 196 -1.06 5.14 -15.03
N LEU A 197 -1.03 4.38 -13.93
CA LEU A 197 -0.28 4.69 -12.71
C LEU A 197 0.47 3.42 -12.30
N ILE A 198 1.80 3.46 -12.30
CA ILE A 198 2.66 2.29 -12.10
C ILE A 198 3.51 2.53 -10.86
N ALA A 199 3.41 1.65 -9.88
CA ALA A 199 4.14 1.69 -8.61
C ALA A 199 5.15 0.55 -8.53
N THR A 200 6.42 0.90 -8.34
CA THR A 200 7.54 -0.06 -8.26
C THR A 200 8.25 -0.01 -6.91
N GLY A 201 9.21 -0.91 -6.71
CA GLY A 201 10.14 -0.87 -5.57
C GLY A 201 9.68 -1.61 -4.32
N PHE A 202 8.64 -2.45 -4.43
CA PHE A 202 8.34 -3.42 -3.39
C PHE A 202 9.54 -4.37 -3.21
N GLY A 203 9.89 -4.68 -1.96
CA GLY A 203 11.05 -5.53 -1.62
C GLY A 203 12.43 -4.90 -1.83
N SER A 204 12.53 -3.74 -2.48
CA SER A 204 13.81 -3.05 -2.73
C SER A 204 14.50 -2.59 -1.44
N GLU A 205 15.77 -2.20 -1.55
CA GLU A 205 16.51 -1.65 -0.40
C GLU A 205 15.81 -0.40 0.16
N ASN A 206 15.42 -0.45 1.43
CA ASN A 206 14.61 0.58 2.11
C ASN A 206 13.22 0.85 1.48
N GLY A 207 12.72 -0.07 0.65
CA GLY A 207 11.43 0.05 -0.03
C GLY A 207 11.35 1.19 -1.04
N LYS A 208 12.50 1.71 -1.51
CA LYS A 208 12.55 2.84 -2.43
C LYS A 208 12.30 2.40 -3.88
N GLY A 209 11.25 2.94 -4.48
CA GLY A 209 10.93 2.77 -5.90
C GLY A 209 10.60 4.08 -6.59
N ALA A 210 9.81 3.98 -7.66
CA ALA A 210 9.29 5.13 -8.40
C ALA A 210 7.79 4.95 -8.69
N LEU A 211 7.10 6.08 -8.85
CA LEU A 211 5.80 6.11 -9.53
C LEU A 211 5.98 6.63 -10.94
N TYR A 212 5.36 5.95 -11.90
CA TYR A 212 5.27 6.39 -13.29
C TYR A 212 3.81 6.59 -13.66
N SER A 213 3.47 7.64 -14.41
CA SER A 213 2.08 7.86 -14.79
C SER A 213 1.90 8.73 -16.03
N THR A 214 0.81 8.50 -16.77
CA THR A 214 0.30 9.48 -17.76
C THR A 214 -0.31 10.71 -17.10
N LEU A 215 -0.73 10.59 -15.83
CA LEU A 215 -1.36 11.66 -15.06
C LEU A 215 -0.30 12.64 -14.52
N ASP A 216 -0.71 13.88 -14.29
CA ASP A 216 0.12 14.90 -13.62
C ASP A 216 0.19 14.61 -12.11
N ILE A 217 1.22 13.86 -11.69
CA ILE A 217 1.46 13.56 -10.28
C ILE A 217 2.12 14.77 -9.62
N LYS A 218 1.36 15.48 -8.78
CA LYS A 218 1.86 16.60 -7.97
C LYS A 218 2.49 16.08 -6.67
N GLY A 219 3.78 16.27 -6.50
CA GLY A 219 4.47 15.93 -5.26
C GLY A 219 5.97 15.74 -5.46
N LYS A 220 6.72 15.67 -4.36
CA LYS A 220 8.15 15.29 -4.37
C LYS A 220 8.41 13.95 -3.68
N LEU A 221 7.39 13.37 -3.06
CA LEU A 221 7.44 12.15 -2.24
C LEU A 221 6.03 11.55 -2.17
N ALA A 222 5.91 10.24 -2.30
CA ALA A 222 4.68 9.48 -2.08
C ALA A 222 4.98 8.12 -1.44
N SER A 223 4.00 7.54 -0.75
CA SER A 223 4.05 6.16 -0.27
C SER A 223 2.90 5.32 -0.84
N THR A 224 2.91 4.00 -0.60
CA THR A 224 1.82 3.11 -1.06
C THR A 224 0.44 3.54 -0.55
N GLU A 225 0.35 4.09 0.66
CA GLU A 225 -0.91 4.58 1.23
C GLU A 225 -1.45 5.83 0.51
N ASP A 226 -0.63 6.51 -0.29
CA ASP A 226 -1.05 7.64 -1.12
C ASP A 226 -1.70 7.19 -2.43
N LEU A 227 -1.61 5.91 -2.82
CA LEU A 227 -2.17 5.41 -4.07
C LEU A 227 -3.69 5.51 -4.11
N ALA A 228 -4.41 4.93 -3.14
CA ALA A 228 -5.88 4.95 -3.10
C ALA A 228 -6.46 6.36 -3.23
N PRO A 229 -6.02 7.37 -2.44
CA PRO A 229 -6.56 8.71 -2.62
C PRO A 229 -6.06 9.43 -3.88
N THR A 230 -4.86 9.11 -4.39
CA THR A 230 -4.38 9.65 -5.69
C THR A 230 -5.25 9.14 -6.83
N ILE A 231 -5.59 7.85 -6.83
CA ILE A 231 -6.44 7.23 -7.85
C ILE A 231 -7.84 7.83 -7.78
N LEU A 232 -8.44 7.93 -6.59
CA LEU A 232 -9.77 8.55 -6.44
C LEU A 232 -9.78 10.00 -6.94
N ASN A 233 -8.74 10.77 -6.64
CA ASN A 233 -8.61 12.14 -7.16
C ASN A 233 -8.50 12.17 -8.70
N ALA A 234 -7.74 11.24 -9.29
CA ALA A 234 -7.66 11.10 -10.75
C ALA A 234 -8.99 10.75 -11.41
N LEU A 235 -9.88 10.06 -10.67
CA LEU A 235 -11.26 9.78 -11.09
C LEU A 235 -12.25 10.90 -10.74
N GLY A 236 -11.77 12.09 -10.36
CA GLY A 236 -12.59 13.28 -10.05
C GLY A 236 -13.11 13.36 -8.61
N CYS A 237 -12.78 12.40 -7.75
CA CYS A 237 -13.18 12.42 -6.35
C CYS A 237 -12.24 13.28 -5.50
N ASN A 238 -12.65 14.51 -5.22
CA ASN A 238 -11.89 15.48 -4.42
C ASN A 238 -12.17 15.40 -2.89
N ALA A 239 -12.42 14.19 -2.38
CA ALA A 239 -12.66 14.03 -0.94
C ALA A 239 -11.40 14.36 -0.11
N PRO A 240 -11.55 14.88 1.13
CA PRO A 240 -10.41 15.13 1.99
C PRO A 240 -9.56 13.88 2.22
N GLN A 241 -8.26 13.97 1.96
CA GLN A 241 -7.30 12.87 2.14
C GLN A 241 -7.42 12.15 3.50
N PRO A 242 -7.63 12.84 4.64
CA PRO A 242 -7.77 12.17 5.93
C PRO A 242 -8.99 11.26 6.07
N PHE A 243 -9.96 11.33 5.16
CA PHE A 243 -11.13 10.45 5.19
C PHE A 243 -10.81 9.05 4.65
N ILE A 244 -9.85 9.00 3.71
CA ILE A 244 -9.51 7.79 2.94
C ILE A 244 -8.16 7.21 3.39
N ARG A 245 -7.29 8.02 4.01
CA ARG A 245 -5.98 7.63 4.54
C ARG A 245 -5.86 7.88 6.04
N LEU A 246 -5.16 6.98 6.74
CA LEU A 246 -4.70 7.20 8.11
C LEU A 246 -3.28 7.79 8.14
N GLY A 247 -3.14 8.95 8.78
CA GLY A 247 -1.85 9.63 8.99
C GLY A 247 -1.87 11.11 8.58
N LYS A 248 -1.05 11.93 9.24
CA LYS A 248 -0.90 13.35 8.87
C LYS A 248 -0.15 13.45 7.53
N THR A 249 -0.75 14.13 6.57
CA THR A 249 -0.06 14.60 5.36
C THR A 249 0.99 15.65 5.75
N TYR A 250 2.25 15.46 5.33
CA TYR A 250 3.25 16.54 5.31
C TYR A 250 3.05 17.51 4.13
N TRP A 251 2.00 17.29 3.32
CA TRP A 251 1.63 18.10 2.18
C TRP A 251 0.55 19.12 2.55
N HIS A 252 0.94 20.14 3.31
CA HIS A 252 0.22 21.41 3.36
C HIS A 252 1.15 22.53 2.89
N HIS A 253 1.05 22.90 1.61
CA HIS A 253 1.27 24.29 1.24
C HIS A 253 -0.03 25.05 1.52
N ARG A 254 0.04 25.95 2.51
CA ARG A 254 -0.91 27.05 2.69
C ARG A 254 -1.10 27.76 1.35
N ALA A 255 -2.31 27.69 0.81
CA ALA A 255 -2.84 28.78 0.01
C ALA A 255 -3.71 29.64 0.93
N LEU A 256 -3.07 30.58 1.63
CA LEU A 256 -3.70 31.74 2.24
C LEU A 256 -2.72 32.91 2.05
N GLY A 257 -3.11 33.88 1.24
CA GLY A 257 -2.35 35.10 0.93
C GLY A 257 -2.31 35.36 -0.56
#